data_AF-A0A9J6DX18-F1
#
_entry.id   AF-A0A9J6DX18-F1
#
_cell.length_a   1.000
_cell.length_b   1.000
_cell.length_c   1.000
_cell.angle_alpha   90.00
_cell.angle_beta   90.00
_cell.angle_gamma   90.00
#
_symmetry.space_group_name_H-M   'P 1'
#
loop_
_entity.id
_entity.type
_entity.pdbx_description
1 polymer ?
#
loop_
_entity_poly.entity_id
_entity_poly.type
_entity_poly.pdbx_seq_one_letter_code
_entity_poly.pdbx_strand_id
1 'polypeptide(L)'
;MANKAIDEVISRLQRAPFSVATDGSNVAGNNARLYSIVVTLCYSTVCTALLAMPMLVVGTLTSKKMPLQNCIGMACDNVPVMIRLKNGVAAVLKESLENIAIMGCCCDLINLAAQKGSACLSLNVYEVLVDIFYYLEKS
;
A
#
# COMPACT_ATOMS: atom_id res chain seq x y z
N MET A 1 3.92 22.81 -13.60
CA MET A 1 2.52 22.60 -13.16
C MET A 1 2.38 21.50 -12.12
N ALA A 2 2.98 20.31 -12.31
CA ALA A 2 2.88 19.19 -11.35
C ALA A 2 3.26 19.52 -9.90
N ASN A 3 4.36 20.27 -9.69
CA ASN A 3 4.78 20.66 -8.33
C ASN A 3 3.75 21.54 -7.60
N LYS A 4 3.06 22.43 -8.34
CA LYS A 4 2.09 23.36 -7.74
C LYS A 4 0.85 22.62 -7.19
N ALA A 5 0.43 21.54 -7.86
CA ALA A 5 -0.68 20.71 -7.41
C ALA A 5 -0.31 19.86 -6.19
N ILE A 6 0.92 19.33 -6.14
CA ILE A 6 1.42 18.59 -4.98
C ILE A 6 1.58 19.50 -3.76
N ASP A 7 2.10 20.73 -3.95
CA ASP A 7 2.25 21.70 -2.87
C ASP A 7 0.89 22.09 -2.25
N GLU A 8 -0.14 22.21 -3.09
CA GLU A 8 -1.50 22.43 -2.62
C GLU A 8 -2.02 21.25 -1.79
N VAL A 9 -1.81 20.01 -2.25
CA VAL A 9 -2.13 18.80 -1.49
C VAL A 9 -1.38 18.78 -0.14
N ILE A 10 -0.09 19.10 -0.13
CA ILE A 10 0.71 19.14 1.10
C ILE A 10 0.15 20.17 2.09
N SER A 11 -0.16 21.38 1.63
CA SER A 11 -0.72 22.44 2.48
C SER A 11 -2.03 22.03 3.15
N ARG A 12 -2.82 21.18 2.46
CA ARG A 12 -4.09 20.64 2.95
C ARG A 12 -3.87 19.55 4.00
N LEU A 13 -2.97 18.60 3.74
CA LEU A 13 -2.64 17.50 4.67
C LEU A 13 -2.07 18.01 6.00
N GLN A 14 -1.43 19.17 5.99
CA GLN A 14 -0.97 19.84 7.22
C GLN A 14 -2.10 20.31 8.14
N ARG A 15 -3.33 20.49 7.62
CA ARG A 15 -4.44 21.13 8.33
C ARG A 15 -5.67 20.23 8.53
N ALA A 16 -5.72 19.09 7.85
CA ALA A 16 -6.89 18.22 7.85
C ALA A 16 -6.52 16.74 8.00
N PRO A 17 -7.45 15.92 8.51
CA PRO A 17 -7.27 14.48 8.57
C PRO A 17 -7.08 13.85 7.19
N PHE A 18 -6.23 12.82 7.12
CA PHE A 18 -5.97 12.08 5.90
C PHE A 18 -5.65 10.61 6.21
N SER A 19 -5.73 9.77 5.18
CA SER A 19 -5.20 8.42 5.21
C SER A 19 -4.04 8.28 4.21
N VAL A 20 -3.15 7.33 4.50
CA VAL A 20 -2.06 6.94 3.61
C VAL A 20 -2.34 5.55 3.07
N ALA A 21 -2.05 5.31 1.80
CA ALA A 21 -1.95 3.98 1.24
C ALA A 21 -0.53 3.78 0.71
N THR A 22 0.02 2.60 0.95
CA THR A 22 1.33 2.24 0.40
C THR A 22 1.35 0.79 -0.04
N ASP A 23 1.98 0.59 -1.20
CA ASP A 23 2.18 -0.72 -1.80
C ASP A 23 3.66 -0.87 -2.13
N GLY A 24 4.21 -2.03 -1.77
CA GLY A 24 5.61 -2.37 -1.97
C GLY A 24 5.78 -3.16 -3.25
N SER A 25 6.38 -2.57 -4.26
CA SER A 25 6.74 -3.28 -5.49
C SER A 25 8.22 -3.64 -5.51
N ASN A 26 8.50 -4.91 -5.82
CA ASN A 26 9.83 -5.35 -6.19
C ASN A 26 9.93 -5.33 -7.72
N VAL A 27 10.67 -4.37 -8.28
CA VAL A 27 10.98 -4.40 -9.71
C VAL A 27 12.07 -5.45 -9.91
N ALA A 28 11.72 -6.55 -10.59
CA ALA A 28 12.66 -7.61 -10.93
C ALA A 28 13.83 -7.02 -11.74
N GLY A 29 15.06 -7.24 -11.26
CA GLY A 29 16.29 -6.90 -11.99
C GLY A 29 17.14 -5.77 -11.43
N ASN A 30 16.64 -4.93 -10.50
CA ASN A 30 17.44 -3.77 -10.04
C ASN A 30 17.55 -3.57 -8.52
N ASN A 31 17.16 -4.55 -7.68
CA ASN A 31 17.13 -4.47 -6.20
C ASN A 31 16.41 -3.23 -5.62
N ALA A 32 15.75 -2.42 -6.45
CA ALA A 32 15.04 -1.22 -6.05
C ALA A 32 13.66 -1.62 -5.52
N ARG A 33 13.41 -1.31 -4.25
CA ARG A 33 12.08 -1.40 -3.64
C ARG A 33 11.38 -0.07 -3.79
N LEU A 34 10.28 -0.06 -4.52
CA LEU A 34 9.45 1.13 -4.67
C LEU A 34 8.28 1.03 -3.71
N TYR A 35 8.18 1.98 -2.79
CA TYR A 35 7.00 2.16 -1.97
C TYR A 35 6.30 3.43 -2.41
N SER A 36 5.17 3.26 -3.09
CA SER A 36 4.31 4.40 -3.40
C SER A 36 3.69 4.90 -2.08
N ILE A 37 3.62 6.22 -1.92
CA ILE A 37 2.85 6.83 -0.84
C ILE A 37 1.72 7.61 -1.49
N VAL A 38 0.53 7.06 -1.40
CA VAL A 38 -0.71 7.69 -1.84
C VAL A 38 -1.40 8.26 -0.61
N VAL A 39 -1.94 9.46 -0.72
CA VAL A 39 -2.69 10.11 0.35
C VAL A 39 -4.12 10.31 -0.10
N THR A 40 -5.05 10.08 0.81
CA THR A 40 -6.48 10.34 0.60
C THR A 40 -7.00 11.25 1.68
N LEU A 41 -7.76 12.26 1.27
CA LEU A 41 -8.39 13.25 2.14
C LEU A 41 -9.83 13.46 1.72
N CYS A 42 -10.71 13.74 2.68
CA CYS A 42 -12.13 13.95 2.45
C CYS A 42 -12.53 15.34 2.95
N TYR A 43 -13.10 16.14 2.06
CA TYR A 43 -13.76 17.40 2.39
C TYR A 43 -15.21 17.33 1.91
N SER A 44 -15.53 17.97 0.79
CA SER A 44 -16.78 17.80 0.02
C SER A 44 -16.71 16.65 -0.98
N THR A 45 -15.50 16.30 -1.41
CA THR A 45 -15.19 15.20 -2.31
C THR A 45 -13.96 14.46 -1.80
N VAL A 46 -13.88 13.17 -2.11
CA VAL A 46 -12.68 12.38 -1.84
C VAL A 46 -11.60 12.78 -2.86
N CYS A 47 -10.42 13.14 -2.37
CA CYS A 47 -9.26 13.46 -3.20
C CYS A 47 -8.13 12.50 -2.86
N THR A 48 -7.59 11.85 -3.89
CA THR A 48 -6.48 10.91 -3.78
C THR A 48 -5.34 11.37 -4.66
N ALA A 49 -4.12 11.39 -4.12
CA ALA A 49 -2.94 11.85 -4.85
C ALA A 49 -1.70 11.02 -4.49
N LEU A 50 -0.81 10.85 -5.46
CA LEU A 50 0.53 10.32 -5.21
C LEU A 50 1.37 11.42 -4.54
N LEU A 51 1.79 11.18 -3.30
CA LEU A 51 2.60 12.12 -2.53
C LEU A 51 4.09 11.97 -2.83
N ALA A 52 4.57 10.73 -2.90
CA ALA A 52 5.97 10.41 -3.12
C ALA A 52 6.15 8.93 -3.52
N MET A 53 7.35 8.58 -3.99
CA MET A 53 7.82 7.19 -4.06
C MET A 53 9.14 6.99 -3.27
N PRO A 54 9.12 7.08 -1.93
CA PRO A 54 10.31 6.93 -1.09
C PRO A 54 10.34 5.55 -0.40
N MET A 55 11.37 5.26 0.39
CA MET A 55 11.46 3.99 1.14
C MET A 55 10.69 3.97 2.48
N LEU A 56 10.33 5.13 3.05
CA LEU A 56 9.78 5.22 4.42
C LEU A 56 8.63 6.23 4.55
N VAL A 57 7.47 5.76 5.02
CA VAL A 57 6.25 6.58 5.21
C VAL A 57 6.46 7.69 6.22
N VAL A 58 6.85 7.34 7.46
CA VAL A 58 7.03 8.31 8.56
C VAL A 58 8.04 9.40 8.18
N GLY A 59 9.20 9.01 7.64
CA GLY A 59 10.22 9.98 7.21
C GLY A 59 9.72 10.95 6.13
N THR A 60 8.84 10.49 5.24
CA THR A 60 8.25 11.33 4.19
C THR A 60 7.26 12.33 4.76
N LEU A 61 6.40 11.90 5.68
CA LEU A 61 5.44 12.79 6.35
C LEU A 61 6.16 13.87 7.17
N THR A 62 7.17 13.46 7.95
CA THR A 62 7.96 14.38 8.78
C THR A 62 8.76 15.38 7.94
N SER A 63 9.42 14.94 6.86
CA SER A 63 10.20 15.84 5.99
C SER A 63 9.33 16.88 5.27
N LYS A 64 8.05 16.54 5.00
CA LYS A 64 7.05 17.47 4.44
C LYS A 64 6.28 18.26 5.50
N LYS A 65 6.71 18.20 6.76
CA LYS A 65 6.10 18.90 7.91
C LYS A 65 4.61 18.57 8.10
N MET A 66 4.20 17.33 7.77
CA MET A 66 2.84 16.86 8.02
C MET A 66 2.72 16.37 9.46
N PRO A 67 1.75 16.87 10.25
CA PRO A 67 1.48 16.32 11.58
C PRO A 67 1.04 14.87 11.45
N LEU A 68 1.75 13.95 12.10
CA LEU A 68 1.37 12.53 12.11
C LEU A 68 -0.02 12.33 12.71
N GLN A 69 -0.44 13.19 13.63
CA GLN A 69 -1.75 13.16 14.28
C GLN A 69 -2.92 13.34 13.30
N ASN A 70 -2.68 13.95 12.13
CA ASN A 70 -3.67 14.07 11.08
C ASN A 70 -3.82 12.76 10.28
N CYS A 71 -2.86 11.84 10.34
CA CYS A 71 -2.93 10.56 9.64
C CYS A 71 -3.85 9.59 10.39
N ILE A 72 -5.14 9.57 10.06
CA ILE A 72 -6.13 8.76 10.79
C ILE A 72 -6.18 7.30 10.34
N GLY A 73 -5.56 6.96 9.20
CA GLY A 73 -5.57 5.60 8.70
C GLY A 73 -4.44 5.28 7.73
N MET A 74 -4.11 4.00 7.66
CA MET A 74 -3.14 3.45 6.71
C MET A 74 -3.73 2.23 6.01
N ALA A 75 -3.61 2.19 4.68
CA ALA A 75 -3.88 1.02 3.86
C ALA A 75 -2.57 0.43 3.34
N CYS A 76 -2.45 -0.90 3.39
CA CYS A 76 -1.31 -1.63 2.83
C CYS A 76 -1.72 -3.04 2.41
N ASP A 77 -0.86 -3.71 1.66
CA ASP A 77 -0.96 -5.15 1.45
C ASP A 77 -1.01 -5.92 2.80
N ASN A 78 -1.42 -7.18 2.75
CA ASN A 78 -1.58 -8.01 3.93
C ASN A 78 -0.32 -8.80 4.30
N VAL A 79 0.82 -8.51 3.66
CA VAL A 79 2.01 -9.34 3.82
C VAL A 79 2.73 -9.02 5.14
N PRO A 80 3.52 -9.97 5.67
CA PRO A 80 4.24 -9.77 6.93
C PRO A 80 5.12 -8.52 6.96
N VAL A 81 5.76 -8.13 5.85
CA VAL A 81 6.62 -6.93 5.80
C VAL A 81 5.84 -5.61 5.92
N MET A 82 4.53 -5.60 5.72
CA MET A 82 3.71 -4.40 5.93
C MET A 82 2.98 -4.43 7.27
N ILE A 83 2.37 -5.56 7.66
CA ILE A 83 1.48 -5.64 8.83
C ILE A 83 2.15 -6.14 10.13
N ARG A 84 3.18 -7.00 10.10
CA ARG A 84 3.67 -7.65 11.34
C ARG A 84 4.28 -6.67 12.34
N LEU A 85 4.09 -7.01 13.62
CA LEU A 85 4.69 -6.32 14.77
C LEU A 85 6.22 -6.22 14.65
N LYS A 86 6.76 -5.07 15.08
CA LYS A 86 8.16 -4.65 15.18
C LYS A 86 8.74 -3.88 13.99
N ASN A 87 8.70 -4.43 12.77
CA ASN A 87 9.38 -3.80 11.62
C ASN A 87 8.47 -3.61 10.39
N GLY A 88 7.19 -3.97 10.49
CA GLY A 88 6.23 -3.71 9.42
C GLY A 88 5.98 -2.21 9.26
N VAL A 89 5.76 -1.74 8.04
CA VAL A 89 5.48 -0.31 7.79
C VAL A 89 4.28 0.19 8.62
N ALA A 90 3.23 -0.63 8.74
CA ALA A 90 2.06 -0.32 9.56
C ALA A 90 2.36 -0.36 11.06
N ALA A 91 3.24 -1.27 11.50
CA ALA A 91 3.67 -1.35 12.90
C ALA A 91 4.47 -0.11 13.31
N VAL A 92 5.43 0.32 12.48
CA VAL A 92 6.23 1.53 12.72
C VAL A 92 5.36 2.79 12.78
N LEU A 93 4.37 2.88 11.88
CA LEU A 93 3.44 4.01 11.90
C LEU A 93 2.53 3.97 13.14
N LYS A 94 2.07 2.78 13.56
CA LYS A 94 1.25 2.59 14.76
C LYS A 94 2.00 2.87 16.07
N GLU A 95 3.30 2.56 16.13
CA GLU A 95 4.17 2.94 17.26
C GLU A 95 4.30 4.48 17.37
N SER A 96 4.29 5.17 16.23
CA SER A 96 4.32 6.64 16.19
C SER A 96 2.94 7.28 16.40
N LEU A 97 1.86 6.51 16.19
CA LEU A 97 0.47 6.99 16.26
C LEU A 97 -0.46 5.86 16.74
N GLU A 98 -0.70 5.81 18.04
CA GLU A 98 -1.44 4.72 18.70
C GLU A 98 -2.87 4.54 18.16
N ASN A 99 -3.54 5.64 17.80
CA ASN A 99 -4.94 5.66 17.38
C ASN A 99 -5.15 5.55 15.85
N ILE A 100 -4.19 4.98 15.11
CA ILE A 100 -4.31 4.81 13.67
C ILE A 100 -5.17 3.60 13.27
N ALA A 101 -6.05 3.78 12.29
CA ALA A 101 -6.77 2.67 11.66
C ALA A 101 -5.88 1.98 10.61
N ILE A 102 -5.51 0.71 10.83
CA ILE A 102 -4.80 -0.10 9.84
C ILE A 102 -5.80 -0.92 9.04
N MET A 103 -5.82 -0.73 7.73
CA MET A 103 -6.69 -1.43 6.77
C MET A 103 -5.84 -2.29 5.84
N GLY A 104 -6.11 -3.59 5.83
CA GLY A 104 -5.52 -4.49 4.85
C GLY A 104 -6.08 -4.28 3.44
N CYS A 105 -5.32 -4.68 2.43
CA CYS A 105 -5.71 -4.62 1.03
C CYS A 105 -6.82 -5.64 0.76
N CYS A 106 -7.99 -5.14 0.33
CA CYS A 106 -9.11 -6.01 -0.05
C CYS A 106 -8.76 -6.92 -1.22
N CYS A 107 -7.90 -6.48 -2.14
CA CYS A 107 -7.45 -7.30 -3.27
C CYS A 107 -6.71 -8.55 -2.80
N ASP A 108 -5.85 -8.43 -1.78
CA ASP A 108 -5.15 -9.57 -1.20
C ASP A 108 -6.10 -10.55 -0.52
N LEU A 109 -7.11 -10.03 0.19
CA LEU A 109 -8.12 -10.85 0.85
C LEU A 109 -8.97 -11.63 -0.15
N ILE A 110 -9.38 -10.99 -1.25
CA ILE A 110 -10.12 -11.63 -2.34
C ILE A 110 -9.25 -12.69 -3.01
N ASN A 111 -7.98 -12.38 -3.32
CA ASN A 111 -7.04 -13.32 -3.89
C ASN A 111 -6.81 -14.53 -2.97
N LEU A 112 -6.62 -14.30 -1.66
CA LEU A 112 -6.46 -15.36 -0.67
C LEU A 112 -7.72 -16.24 -0.57
N ALA A 113 -8.91 -15.63 -0.62
CA ALA A 113 -10.16 -16.38 -0.62
C ALA A 113 -10.27 -17.25 -1.88
N ALA A 114 -9.92 -16.73 -3.06
CA ALA A 114 -9.91 -17.47 -4.31
C ALA A 114 -8.91 -18.63 -4.27
N GLN A 115 -7.67 -18.41 -3.80
CA GLN A 115 -6.65 -19.45 -3.65
C GLN A 115 -7.09 -20.58 -2.71
N LYS A 116 -7.68 -20.23 -1.57
CA LYS A 116 -8.21 -21.23 -0.63
C LYS A 116 -9.39 -21.99 -1.23
N GLY A 117 -10.27 -21.30 -1.94
CA GLY A 117 -11.39 -21.93 -2.64
C GLY A 117 -10.94 -22.89 -3.73
N SER A 118 -9.95 -22.51 -4.55
CA SER A 118 -9.42 -23.38 -5.61
C SER A 118 -8.76 -24.63 -5.05
N ALA A 119 -8.08 -24.53 -3.90
CA ALA A 119 -7.47 -25.68 -3.23
C ALA A 119 -8.50 -26.74 -2.74
N CYS A 120 -9.79 -26.37 -2.65
CA CYS A 120 -10.86 -27.29 -2.31
C CYS A 120 -11.48 -28.01 -3.51
N LEU A 121 -11.10 -27.65 -4.74
CA LEU A 121 -11.60 -28.30 -5.94
C LEU A 121 -10.88 -29.65 -6.16
N SER A 122 -11.57 -30.62 -6.74
CA SER A 122 -11.00 -31.93 -7.09
C SER A 122 -9.95 -31.85 -8.21
N LEU A 123 -9.93 -30.74 -8.95
CA LEU A 123 -8.99 -30.46 -10.02
C LEU A 123 -8.22 -29.18 -9.68
N ASN A 124 -6.89 -29.26 -9.72
CA ASN A 124 -6.03 -28.11 -9.58
C ASN A 124 -5.95 -27.33 -10.91
N VAL A 125 -6.95 -26.48 -11.17
CA VAL A 125 -7.04 -25.67 -12.40
C VAL A 125 -5.79 -24.80 -12.60
N TYR A 126 -5.16 -24.34 -11.50
CA TYR A 126 -3.95 -23.53 -11.57
C TYR A 126 -2.78 -24.30 -12.20
N GLU A 127 -2.52 -25.53 -11.74
CA GLU A 127 -1.43 -26.37 -12.30
C GLU A 127 -1.66 -26.66 -13.79
N VAL A 128 -2.89 -27.01 -14.19
CA VAL A 128 -3.22 -27.26 -15.60
C VAL A 128 -2.93 -26.03 -16.47
N LEU A 129 -3.28 -24.84 -16.00
CA LEU A 129 -3.01 -23.60 -16.74
C LEU A 129 -1.51 -23.27 -16.79
N VAL A 130 -0.77 -23.53 -15.70
CA VAL A 130 0.69 -23.37 -15.66
C VAL A 130 1.37 -24.32 -16.65
N ASP A 131 0.93 -25.56 -16.73
CA ASP A 131 1.45 -26.55 -17.68
C ASP A 131 1.20 -26.13 -19.13
N ILE A 132 -0.01 -25.65 -19.44
CA ILE A 132 -0.35 -25.11 -20.77
C ILE A 132 0.53 -23.90 -21.09
N PHE A 133 0.67 -22.97 -20.14
CA PHE A 133 1.51 -21.78 -20.32
C PHE A 133 2.95 -22.17 -20.67
N TYR A 134 3.57 -23.06 -19.89
CA TYR A 134 4.95 -23.50 -20.14
C TYR A 134 5.10 -24.32 -21.41
N TYR A 135 4.10 -25.11 -21.78
CA TYR A 135 4.08 -25.80 -23.07
C TYR A 135 4.12 -24.79 -24.21
N LEU A 136 3.27 -23.74 -24.15
CA LEU A 136 3.21 -22.70 -25.17
C LEU A 136 4.43 -21.77 -25.18
N GLU A 137 5.03 -21.47 -24.02
CA GLU A 137 6.25 -20.65 -23.95
C GLU A 137 7.46 -21.37 -24.56
N LYS A 138 7.51 -22.71 -24.46
CA LYS A 138 8.63 -23.52 -24.94
C LYS A 138 8.45 -24.11 -26.35
N SER A 139 7.29 -23.92 -26.98
CA SER A 139 6.97 -24.39 -28.35
C SER A 139 7.18 -23.29 -29.38
#